data_AF-A0A6V7JPD8-F1
#
_entry.id   AF-A0A6V7JPD8-F1
#
_cell.length_a   1.000
_cell.length_b   1.000
_cell.length_c   1.000
_cell.angle_alpha   90.00
_cell.angle_beta   90.00
_cell.angle_gamma   90.00
#
_symmetry.space_group_name_H-M   'P 1'
#
loop_
_entity.id
_entity.type
_entity.pdbx_description
1 polymer ?
#
loop_
_entity_poly.entity_id
_entity_poly.type
_entity_poly.pdbx_seq_one_letter_code
_entity_poly.pdbx_strand_id
1 'polypeptide(L)' 'MAATADTMITEKAWGTLDGKQVKLFTLKNSKQQEVDILNYGATIRAVRTPDKNKKVEDVVLGFDDIE' A
#
# COMPACT_ATOMS: atom_id res chain seq x y z
N MET A 1 19.41 2.48 -16.46
CA MET A 1 18.07 3.07 -16.27
C MET A 1 17.10 1.91 -16.18
N ALA A 2 16.69 1.55 -14.96
CA ALA A 2 16.22 0.21 -14.64
C ALA A 2 14.67 0.10 -14.65
N ALA A 3 14.22 -0.93 -15.36
CA ALA A 3 12.96 -1.65 -15.25
C ALA A 3 11.66 -0.93 -15.66
N THR A 4 11.34 -1.06 -16.95
CA THR A 4 9.97 -1.28 -17.43
C THR A 4 9.41 -2.56 -16.79
N ALA A 5 8.35 -2.46 -16.00
CA ALA A 5 7.54 -3.62 -15.64
C ALA A 5 6.13 -3.15 -15.27
N ASP A 6 5.13 -3.82 -15.85
CA ASP A 6 3.75 -3.94 -15.38
C ASP A 6 3.72 -4.60 -13.97
N THR A 7 4.49 -4.07 -13.01
CA THR A 7 4.54 -4.62 -11.66
C THR A 7 3.34 -4.04 -10.92
N MET A 8 2.23 -4.78 -10.93
CA MET A 8 1.03 -4.46 -10.15
C MET A 8 1.27 -4.48 -8.64
N ILE A 9 2.46 -4.83 -8.15
CA ILE A 9 2.79 -4.96 -6.73
C ILE A 9 4.20 -4.41 -6.49
N THR A 10 4.36 -3.51 -5.52
CA THR A 10 5.66 -2.99 -5.08
C THR A 10 5.82 -3.30 -3.59
N GLU A 11 7.05 -3.59 -3.15
CA GLU A 11 7.36 -3.79 -1.74
C GLU A 11 8.39 -2.77 -1.26
N LYS A 12 8.23 -2.27 -0.04
CA LYS A 12 9.19 -1.39 0.62
C LYS A 12 9.32 -1.75 2.10
N ALA A 13 10.51 -1.54 2.66
CA ALA A 13 10.68 -1.62 4.11
C ALA A 13 9.91 -0.47 4.77
N TRP A 14 9.03 -0.79 5.72
CA TRP A 14 8.20 0.20 6.40
C TRP A 14 8.78 0.57 7.77
N GLY A 15 9.17 -0.45 8.55
CA GLY A 15 9.76 -0.23 9.87
C GLY A 15 10.11 -1.54 10.56
N THR A 16 10.36 -1.48 11.86
CA THR A 16 10.61 -2.64 12.72
C THR A 16 9.71 -2.55 13.94
N LEU A 17 8.93 -3.59 14.20
CA LEU A 17 8.03 -3.68 15.36
C LEU A 17 8.29 -5.00 16.09
N ASP A 18 8.45 -4.96 17.41
CA ASP A 18 8.77 -6.15 18.23
C ASP A 18 9.99 -6.95 17.74
N GLY A 19 11.01 -6.27 17.18
CA GLY A 19 12.21 -6.89 16.61
C GLY A 19 11.99 -7.59 15.25
N LYS A 20 10.79 -7.47 14.65
CA LYS A 20 10.47 -8.00 13.32
C LYS A 20 10.41 -6.88 12.29
N GLN A 21 11.02 -7.10 11.13
CA GLN A 21 10.93 -6.15 10.02
C GLN A 21 9.52 -6.17 9.42
N VAL A 22 8.89 -5.00 9.46
CA VAL A 22 7.61 -4.75 8.83
C VAL A 22 7.84 -4.20 7.42
N LYS A 23 7.24 -4.87 6.45
CA LYS A 23 7.26 -4.52 5.03
C LYS A 23 5.88 -4.04 4.62
N LEU A 24 5.86 -3.02 3.77
CA LEU A 24 4.66 -2.53 3.10
C LEU A 24 4.64 -3.05 1.67
N PHE A 25 3.52 -3.64 1.28
CA PHE A 25 3.19 -4.04 -0.07
C PHE A 25 2.14 -3.09 -0.63
N THR A 26 2.47 -2.40 -1.71
CA THR A 26 1.55 -1.52 -2.43
C THR A 26 1.13 -2.22 -3.71
N LEU A 27 -0.14 -2.63 -3.77
CA LEU A 27 -0.75 -3.26 -4.93
C LEU A 27 -1.46 -2.18 -5.74
N LYS A 28 -1.16 -2.07 -7.02
CA LYS A 28 -1.75 -1.09 -7.94
C LYS A 28 -2.31 -1.80 -9.16
N ASN A 29 -3.56 -1.47 -9.50
CA ASN A 29 -4.23 -1.97 -10.70
C ASN A 29 -4.27 -0.89 -11.79
N SER A 30 -4.39 -1.31 -13.05
CA SER A 30 -4.57 -0.43 -14.24
C SER A 30 -5.83 0.46 -14.15
N LYS A 31 -6.75 0.15 -13.23
CA LYS A 31 -7.97 0.93 -12.95
C LYS A 31 -7.78 2.06 -11.92
N GLN A 32 -6.54 2.50 -11.68
CA GLN A 32 -6.20 3.56 -10.70
C GLN A 32 -6.59 3.22 -9.25
N GLN A 33 -6.74 1.93 -8.94
CA GLN A 33 -6.95 1.44 -7.58
C GLN A 33 -5.62 1.05 -6.99
N GLU A 34 -5.42 1.38 -5.71
CA GLU A 34 -4.19 1.09 -4.99
C GLU A 34 -4.49 0.65 -3.55
N VAL A 35 -3.79 -0.38 -3.07
CA VAL A 35 -3.98 -0.95 -1.74
C VAL A 35 -2.63 -1.15 -1.08
N ASP A 36 -2.51 -0.66 0.15
CA ASP A 36 -1.32 -0.77 0.98
C ASP A 36 -1.55 -1.83 2.06
N ILE A 37 -0.70 -2.86 2.10
CA ILE A 37 -0.82 -4.01 2.99
C ILE A 37 0.49 -4.20 3.75
N LEU A 38 0.42 -4.41 5.06
CA LEU A 38 1.58 -4.72 5.91
C LEU A 38 1.71 -6.24 6.10
N ASN A 39 2.94 -6.77 6.12
CA ASN A 39 3.18 -8.18 6.53
C ASN A 39 2.86 -8.44 8.01
N TYR A 40 2.72 -7.39 8.81
CA TYR A 40 2.34 -7.50 10.21
C TYR A 40 0.81 -7.60 10.34
N GLY A 41 0.33 -8.80 10.70
CA GLY A 41 -1.10 -9.07 10.88
C GLY A 41 -1.95 -8.99 9.62
N ALA A 42 -1.34 -8.93 8.43
CA ALA A 42 -2.02 -8.63 7.15
C ALA A 42 -2.85 -7.32 7.21
N THR A 43 -2.36 -6.34 7.97
CA THR A 43 -3.07 -5.08 8.20
C THR A 43 -3.16 -4.28 6.91
N ILE A 44 -4.39 -3.90 6.51
CA ILE A 44 -4.62 -2.99 5.40
C ILE A 44 -4.41 -1.57 5.92
N ARG A 45 -3.39 -0.89 5.42
CA ARG A 45 -3.07 0.49 5.83
C ARG A 45 -3.94 1.51 5.09
N ALA A 46 -4.07 1.36 3.77
CA ALA A 46 -4.78 2.32 2.94
C ALA A 46 -5.40 1.61 1.74
N VAL A 47 -6.57 2.08 1.34
CA VAL A 47 -7.23 1.66 0.09
C VAL A 47 -7.62 2.90 -0.66
N ARG A 48 -6.86 3.20 -1.71
CA ARG A 48 -7.07 4.34 -2.58
C ARG A 48 -7.91 3.90 -3.78
N THR A 49 -9.13 4.42 -3.88
CA THR A 49 -10.05 4.10 -4.99
C THR A 49 -10.57 5.38 -5.63
N PRO A 50 -10.75 5.41 -6.97
CA PRO A 50 -11.38 6.54 -7.63
C PRO A 50 -12.88 6.59 -7.31
N ASP A 51 -13.37 7.77 -6.95
CA ASP A 51 -14.80 8.09 -6.87
C ASP A 51 -15.39 8.33 -8.28
N LYS A 52 -16.71 8.56 -8.38
CA LYS A 52 -17.42 8.91 -9.63
C LYS A 52 -16.79 10.09 -10.37
N ASN A 53 -16.17 11.02 -9.65
CA ASN A 53 -15.47 12.18 -10.22
C ASN A 53 -14.00 11.89 -10.62
N LYS A 54 -13.58 10.62 -10.63
CA LYS A 54 -12.18 10.17 -10.84
C LYS A 54 -11.18 10.72 -9.83
N LYS A 55 -11.66 11.20 -8.68
CA LYS A 55 -10.81 11.61 -7.57
C LYS A 55 -10.44 10.38 -6.77
N VAL A 56 -9.15 10.11 -6.64
CA VAL A 56 -8.63 8.99 -5.85
C VAL A 56 -8.52 9.45 -4.40
N GLU A 57 -9.25 8.78 -3.51
CA GLU A 57 -9.21 9.05 -2.07
C GLU A 57 -9.04 7.75 -1.29
N ASP A 58 -8.44 7.86 -0.10
CA ASP A 58 -8.33 6.74 0.84
C ASP A 58 -9.67 6.53 1.54
N VAL A 59 -10.18 5.29 1.49
CA VAL A 59 -11.48 4.92 2.05
C VAL A 59 -11.36 4.08 3.33
N VAL A 60 -10.14 3.79 3.78
CA VAL A 60 -9.91 3.00 5.00
C VAL A 60 -9.33 3.90 6.10
N LEU A 61 -9.79 3.66 7.33
CA LEU A 61 -9.18 4.24 8.52
C LEU A 61 -7.95 3.40 8.86
N GLY A 62 -6.78 3.90 8.50
CA GLY A 62 -5.49 3.29 8.79
C GLY A 62 -4.62 4.14 9.70
N PHE A 63 -3.37 3.71 9.83
CA PHE A 63 -2.33 4.42 10.57
C PHE A 63 -1.29 4.96 9.59
N ASP A 64 -0.82 6.19 9.82
CA ASP A 64 0.21 6.78 8.97
C ASP A 64 1.61 6.30 9.36
N ASP A 65 1.79 5.84 10.59
CA ASP A 65 3.07 5.40 11.17
C ASP A 65 2.93 4.08 11.94
N ILE A 66 4.07 3.46 12.20
CA ILE A 66 4.17 2.21 12.98
C ILE A 66 4.42 2.44 14.48
N GLU A 67 4.56 3.70 14.88
CA GLU A 67 4.83 4.13 16.27
C GLU A 67 3.57 4.26 17.13
#